data_AF-A0A6P0V6D4-F1
#
_entry.id   AF-A0A6P0V6D4-F1
#
_cell.length_a   1.000
_cell.length_b   1.000
_cell.length_c   1.000
_cell.angle_alpha   90.00
_cell.angle_beta   90.00
_cell.angle_gamma   90.00
#
_symmetry.space_group_name_H-M   'P 1'
#
loop_
_entity.id
_entity.type
_entity.pdbx_description
1 polymer ?
#
loop_
_entity_poly.entity_id
_entity_poly.type
_entity_poly.pdbx_seq_one_letter_code
_entity_poly.pdbx_strand_id
1 'polypeptide(L)' 'MEFSPDGNTIASASYDKTARLWNLEDLTLDSLMQEACDWVKDYLKHNAPESDQSLCDDVAQ' A
#
# COMPACT_ATOMS: atom_id res chain seq x y z
N MET A 1 3.42 -13.47 14.68
CA MET A 1 2.90 -12.10 14.51
C MET A 1 2.39 -11.67 15.87
N GLU A 2 2.71 -10.46 16.27
CA GLU A 2 2.43 -9.95 17.63
C GLU A 2 1.97 -8.49 17.56
N PHE A 3 1.14 -8.07 18.51
CA PHE A 3 0.72 -6.68 18.67
C PHE A 3 1.58 -5.97 19.72
N SER A 4 1.83 -4.67 19.54
CA SER A 4 2.38 -3.83 20.61
C SER A 4 1.39 -3.68 21.77
N PRO A 5 1.85 -3.42 23.01
CA PRO A 5 0.96 -3.24 24.16
C PRO A 5 -0.07 -2.10 24.03
N ASP A 6 0.24 -1.08 23.24
CA ASP A 6 -0.67 0.03 22.94
C ASP A 6 -1.65 -0.29 21.79
N GLY A 7 -1.47 -1.42 21.11
CA GLY A 7 -2.31 -1.88 20.00
C GLY A 7 -2.08 -1.19 18.66
N ASN A 8 -1.16 -0.22 18.57
CA ASN A 8 -0.97 0.60 17.36
C ASN A 8 0.03 0.02 16.35
N THR A 9 0.81 -0.99 16.74
CA THR A 9 1.84 -1.59 15.86
C THR A 9 1.72 -3.11 15.82
N ILE A 10 1.84 -3.69 14.62
CA ILE A 10 1.97 -5.13 14.41
C ILE A 10 3.42 -5.46 14.02
N ALA A 11 3.99 -6.49 14.64
CA ALA A 11 5.24 -7.09 14.20
C ALA A 11 4.98 -8.41 13.45
N SER A 12 5.51 -8.52 12.23
CA SER A 12 5.54 -9.78 11.48
C SER A 12 6.99 -10.17 11.11
N ALA A 13 7.23 -11.46 10.98
CA ALA A 13 8.52 -12.03 10.55
C ALA A 13 8.27 -13.03 9.42
N SER A 14 9.16 -13.04 8.43
CA SER A 14 9.06 -13.85 7.22
C SER A 14 10.23 -14.83 7.12
N TYR A 15 10.04 -15.91 6.36
CA TYR A 15 11.09 -16.89 6.07
C TYR A 15 12.22 -16.31 5.22
N ASP A 16 11.99 -15.18 4.55
CA ASP A 16 13.02 -14.42 3.81
C ASP A 16 14.02 -13.68 4.72
N LYS A 17 13.95 -13.92 6.04
CA LYS A 17 14.78 -13.29 7.09
C LYS A 17 14.51 -11.80 7.28
N THR A 18 13.35 -11.30 6.84
CA THR A 18 12.89 -9.94 7.15
C THR A 18 11.89 -9.95 8.30
N ALA A 19 11.94 -8.88 9.09
CA ALA A 19 10.87 -8.50 10.00
C ALA A 19 10.28 -7.18 9.52
N ARG A 20 8.96 -7.03 9.65
CA ARG A 20 8.25 -5.80 9.32
C ARG A 20 7.46 -5.33 10.53
N LEU A 21 7.52 -4.02 10.77
CA LEU A 21 6.67 -3.32 11.71
C LEU A 21 5.62 -2.55 10.92
N TRP A 22 4.36 -2.70 11.30
CA TRP A 22 3.22 -2.08 10.65
C TRP A 22 2.57 -1.14 11.66
N ASN A 23 2.67 0.17 11.43
CA ASN A 23 1.90 1.15 12.18
C ASN A 23 0.47 1.18 11.63
N LEU A 24 -0.52 0.92 12.48
CA LEU A 24 -1.92 0.84 12.06
C LEU A 24 -2.50 2.22 11.71
N GLU A 25 -1.93 3.30 12.27
CA GLU A 25 -2.35 4.66 11.92
C GLU A 25 -2.01 5.02 10.47
N ASP A 26 -0.97 4.40 9.92
CA ASP A 26 -0.55 4.60 8.52
C ASP A 26 -1.35 3.72 7.55
N LEU A 27 -2.10 2.71 8.03
CA LEU A 27 -2.88 1.76 7.22
C LEU A 27 -4.33 2.21 7.03
N THR A 28 -4.50 3.42 6.50
CA THR A 28 -5.81 3.93 6.09
C THR A 28 -6.19 3.45 4.68
N LEU A 29 -7.47 3.51 4.33
CA LEU A 29 -7.87 3.21 2.95
C LEU A 29 -7.20 4.18 1.95
N ASP A 30 -7.10 5.46 2.30
CA ASP A 30 -6.53 6.48 1.43
C ASP A 30 -5.04 6.22 1.17
N SER A 31 -4.25 5.96 2.22
CA SER A 31 -2.82 5.62 2.06
C SER A 31 -2.60 4.33 1.27
N LEU A 32 -3.43 3.30 1.50
CA LEU A 32 -3.36 2.06 0.72
C LEU A 32 -3.69 2.27 -0.75
N MET A 33 -4.70 3.09 -1.05
CA MET A 33 -5.07 3.44 -2.42
C MET A 33 -3.97 4.26 -3.10
N GLN A 34 -3.35 5.21 -2.39
CA GLN A 34 -2.22 5.98 -2.88
C GLN A 34 -1.03 5.07 -3.22
N GLU A 35 -0.60 4.21 -2.29
CA GLU A 35 0.51 3.28 -2.51
C GLU A 35 0.24 2.34 -3.68
N ALA A 36 -0.97 1.79 -3.77
CA ALA A 36 -1.36 0.91 -4.88
C ALA A 36 -1.30 1.66 -6.22
N CYS A 37 -1.78 2.91 -6.26
CA CYS A 37 -1.73 3.75 -7.44
C CYS A 37 -0.29 4.10 -7.85
N ASP A 38 0.59 4.38 -6.89
CA ASP A 38 2.01 4.63 -7.17
C ASP A 38 2.70 3.40 -7.78
N TRP A 39 2.38 2.21 -7.29
CA TRP A 39 2.92 0.95 -7.83
C TRP A 39 2.49 0.68 -9.28
N VAL A 40 1.22 0.92 -9.60
CA VAL A 40 0.65 0.57 -10.92
C VAL A 40 0.77 1.70 -11.95
N LYS A 41 1.11 2.92 -11.52
CA LYS A 41 1.14 4.14 -12.35
C LYS A 41 1.85 3.98 -13.68
N ASP A 42 3.02 3.35 -13.68
CA ASP A 42 3.80 3.17 -14.91
C ASP A 42 3.13 2.17 -15.87
N TYR A 43 2.56 1.10 -15.33
CA TYR A 43 1.79 0.14 -16.11
C TYR A 43 0.58 0.79 -16.77
N LEU A 44 -0.21 1.59 -16.01
CA LEU A 44 -1.39 2.27 -16.53
C LEU A 44 -1.05 3.14 -17.75
N LYS A 45 0.08 3.84 -17.72
CA LYS A 45 0.45 4.78 -18.79
C LYS A 45 0.98 4.11 -20.06
N HIS A 46 1.64 2.96 -19.94
CA HIS A 46 2.36 2.36 -21.06
C HIS A 46 1.73 1.08 -21.60
N ASN A 47 0.96 0.37 -20.78
CA ASN A 47 0.52 -1.00 -21.08
C ASN A 47 -0.99 -1.23 -20.90
N ALA A 48 -1.70 -0.38 -20.15
CA ALA A 48 -3.13 -0.54 -19.93
C ALA A 48 -3.97 -0.07 -21.14
N PRO A 49 -5.20 -0.63 -21.31
CA PRO A 49 -6.17 -0.10 -22.26
C PRO A 49 -6.44 1.40 -22.02
N GLU A 50 -6.81 2.12 -23.06
CA GLU A 50 -7.10 3.57 -22.97
C GLU A 50 -8.14 3.90 -21.89
N SER A 51 -9.13 3.04 -21.68
CA SER A 51 -10.16 3.18 -20.64
C SER A 51 -9.61 3.21 -19.22
N ASP A 52 -8.42 2.65 -19.01
CA ASP A 52 -7.87 2.35 -17.70
C ASP A 52 -6.69 3.27 -17.34
N GLN A 53 -6.21 4.09 -18.28
CA GLN A 53 -5.02 4.93 -18.08
C GLN A 53 -5.21 5.98 -16.98
N SER A 54 -6.46 6.41 -16.73
CA SER A 54 -6.84 7.42 -15.74
C SER A 54 -7.44 6.84 -14.45
N LEU A 55 -7.33 5.52 -14.20
CA LEU A 55 -7.95 4.87 -13.04
C LEU A 55 -7.53 5.46 -11.68
N CYS A 56 -6.35 6.06 -11.61
CA CYS A 56 -5.79 6.62 -10.39
C CYS A 56 -5.87 8.16 -10.31
N ASP A 57 -6.52 8.82 -11.25
CA ASP A 57 -6.53 10.29 -11.32
C ASP A 57 -7.29 10.94 -10.14
N ASP A 58 -8.29 10.24 -9.60
CA ASP A 58 -9.11 10.70 -8.46
C ASP A 58 -8.61 10.19 -7.10
N VAL A 59 -7.55 9.37 -7.08
CA VAL A 59 -6.88 8.99 -5.82
C VAL A 59 -6.01 10.17 -5.41
N ALA A 60 -6.56 11.00 -4.51
CA ALA A 60 -5.89 12.17 -3.99
C ALA A 60 -4.48 11.82 -3.51
N GLN A 61 -3.48 12.58 -3.97
CA GLN A 61 -2.14 12.65 -3.35
C GLN A 61 -2.22 13.54 -2.11
#